data_AF-A0A1I6HPW1-F1
#
_entry.id   AF-A0A1I6HPW1-F1
#
_cell.length_a   1.000
_cell.length_b   1.000
_cell.length_c   1.000
_cell.angle_alpha   90.00
_cell.angle_beta   90.00
_cell.angle_gamma   90.00
#
_symmetry.space_group_name_H-M   'P 1'
#
loop_
_entity.id
_entity.type
_entity.pdbx_description
1 polymer ?
#
loop_
_entity_poly.entity_id
_entity_poly.type
_entity_poly.pdbx_seq_one_letter_code
_entity_poly.pdbx_strand_id
1 'polypeptide(L)'
;MPVSQTVRRSVWVRDAGCCAMCRERVYLDPSDETPAQFRGEVAHIVGERPDGPRGESTLTQQQRNHENNLVLLCFNHHNEIDGNVQQYPVDRLHSIKEAHRSWVMNRLTLEAPWQTTLHNFYYLNVPRLQVLSAISGASLDLSRYGPIVALHDLGWELGGLMAGFQQVLEQVELKAIPMREALLLGSDARGLIVSFDDKFRTKNIAMPQSTEEYRAAVRGDLQTDPHVYLKANGRKITMVVDPRWITTTTAFVQFRPSGGQNQFAGLGLVNAVCDDSMSITPLVIGLPSNPFMEAFYSNA
;
A
#
# COMPACT_ATOMS: atom_id res chain seq x y z
N MET A 1 -36.99 -15.33 17.19
CA MET A 1 -35.69 -16.03 17.32
C MET A 1 -34.63 -14.97 17.48
N PRO A 2 -33.69 -15.08 18.42
CA PRO A 2 -32.62 -14.10 18.58
C PRO A 2 -31.64 -14.15 17.41
N VAL A 3 -30.85 -13.09 17.22
CA VAL A 3 -29.72 -13.08 16.27
C VAL A 3 -28.76 -14.22 16.61
N SER A 4 -28.43 -15.06 15.62
CA SER A 4 -27.56 -16.21 15.82
C SER A 4 -26.11 -15.80 16.14
N GLN A 5 -25.36 -16.67 16.82
CA GLN A 5 -23.95 -16.42 17.13
C GLN A 5 -23.09 -16.23 15.86
N THR A 6 -23.39 -16.97 14.80
CA THR A 6 -22.71 -16.83 13.50
C THR A 6 -22.92 -15.43 12.92
N VAL A 7 -24.16 -14.92 12.93
CA VAL A 7 -24.44 -13.56 12.45
C VAL A 7 -23.78 -12.50 13.33
N ARG A 8 -23.82 -12.66 14.67
CA ARG A 8 -23.12 -11.75 15.58
C ARG A 8 -21.62 -11.69 15.26
N ARG A 9 -20.96 -12.84 15.12
CA ARG A 9 -19.54 -12.91 14.74
C ARG A 9 -19.27 -12.25 13.39
N SER A 10 -20.14 -12.49 12.40
CA SER A 10 -20.04 -11.86 11.07
C SER A 10 -20.03 -10.32 11.18
N VAL A 11 -20.95 -9.74 11.95
CA VAL A 11 -21.00 -8.29 12.18
C VAL A 11 -19.75 -7.79 12.90
N TRP A 12 -19.34 -8.46 13.98
CA TRP A 12 -18.13 -8.12 14.72
C TRP A 12 -16.87 -8.09 13.85
N VAL A 13 -16.69 -9.10 13.00
CA VAL A 13 -15.54 -9.20 12.09
C VAL A 13 -15.61 -8.14 10.99
N ARG A 14 -16.78 -7.96 10.34
CA ARG A 14 -16.94 -6.99 9.26
C ARG A 14 -16.76 -5.54 9.71
N ASP A 15 -17.13 -5.24 10.94
CA ASP A 15 -16.97 -3.91 11.52
C ASP A 15 -15.61 -3.75 12.22
N ALA A 16 -14.68 -4.70 12.04
CA ALA A 16 -13.31 -4.73 12.58
C ALA A 16 -13.23 -4.56 14.10
N GLY A 17 -14.26 -5.00 14.84
CA GLY A 17 -14.34 -4.81 16.29
C GLY A 17 -14.38 -3.34 16.72
N CYS A 18 -14.83 -2.44 15.84
CA CYS A 18 -14.92 -1.00 16.08
C CYS A 18 -16.37 -0.52 16.03
N CYS A 19 -16.72 0.47 16.84
CA CYS A 19 -18.02 1.12 16.78
C CYS A 19 -18.21 1.85 15.44
N ALA A 20 -19.35 1.65 14.77
CA ALA A 20 -19.63 2.27 13.49
C ALA A 20 -19.78 3.80 13.51
N MET A 21 -19.93 4.40 14.69
CA MET A 21 -20.07 5.86 14.87
C MET A 21 -18.76 6.52 15.29
N CYS A 22 -18.16 6.11 16.43
CA CYS A 22 -16.91 6.72 16.91
C CYS A 22 -15.62 6.05 16.42
N ARG A 23 -15.72 4.88 15.77
CA ARG A 23 -14.58 4.09 15.27
C ARG A 23 -13.62 3.59 16.34
N GLU A 24 -13.95 3.74 17.62
CA GLU A 24 -13.18 3.18 18.74
C GLU A 24 -13.34 1.66 18.81
N ARG A 25 -12.27 0.96 19.22
CA ARG A 25 -12.31 -0.49 19.47
C ARG A 25 -13.28 -0.78 20.61
N VAL A 26 -14.21 -1.69 20.36
CA VAL A 26 -15.22 -2.15 21.33
C VAL A 26 -14.89 -3.51 21.92
N TYR A 27 -13.72 -4.06 21.59
CA TYR A 27 -13.09 -5.16 22.32
C TYR A 27 -11.77 -4.65 22.91
N LEU A 28 -11.64 -4.75 24.22
CA LEU A 28 -10.40 -4.42 24.93
C LEU A 28 -9.67 -5.71 25.27
N ASP A 29 -8.41 -5.76 24.87
CA ASP A 29 -7.50 -6.84 25.20
C ASP A 29 -7.35 -6.97 26.72
N PRO A 30 -7.17 -8.20 27.24
CA PRO A 30 -6.92 -8.41 28.66
C PRO A 30 -5.58 -7.77 29.08
N SER A 31 -5.49 -7.42 30.35
CA SER A 31 -4.24 -7.07 31.03
C SER A 31 -4.02 -8.01 32.21
N ASP A 32 -2.85 -7.93 32.85
CA ASP A 32 -2.55 -8.71 34.07
C ASP A 32 -3.58 -8.46 35.19
N GLU A 33 -4.23 -7.29 35.18
CA GLU A 33 -5.20 -6.86 36.19
C GLU A 33 -6.67 -6.99 35.75
N THR A 34 -6.93 -7.09 34.44
CA THR A 34 -8.31 -7.04 33.92
C THR A 34 -8.54 -8.07 32.81
N PRO A 35 -9.61 -8.89 32.89
CA PRO A 35 -9.98 -9.76 31.79
C PRO A 35 -10.42 -8.95 30.56
N ALA A 36 -10.50 -9.61 29.41
CA ALA A 36 -10.97 -8.99 28.17
C ALA A 36 -12.39 -8.41 28.35
N GLN A 37 -12.62 -7.22 27.79
CA GLN A 37 -13.90 -6.52 27.95
C GLN A 37 -14.55 -6.26 26.60
N PHE A 38 -15.82 -6.63 26.48
CA PHE A 38 -16.68 -6.21 25.39
C PHE A 38 -17.37 -4.90 25.78
N ARG A 39 -17.10 -3.84 25.03
CA ARG A 39 -17.70 -2.50 25.19
C ARG A 39 -18.70 -2.15 24.10
N GLY A 40 -19.11 -3.14 23.29
CA GLY A 40 -20.02 -2.95 22.19
C GLY A 40 -20.97 -4.10 21.99
N GLU A 41 -21.99 -3.81 21.19
CA GLU A 41 -23.14 -4.66 20.95
C GLU A 41 -23.58 -4.58 19.49
N VAL A 42 -24.20 -5.66 19.04
CA VAL A 42 -24.82 -5.72 17.72
C VAL A 42 -26.23 -5.16 17.84
N ALA A 43 -26.42 -3.96 17.30
CA ALA A 43 -27.67 -3.23 17.32
C ALA A 43 -28.48 -3.47 16.04
N HIS A 44 -29.80 -3.45 16.16
CA HIS A 44 -30.72 -3.52 15.03
C HIS A 44 -30.95 -2.13 14.42
N ILE A 45 -30.84 -2.04 13.09
CA ILE A 45 -31.20 -0.83 12.34
C ILE A 45 -32.73 -0.69 12.32
N VAL A 46 -33.44 -1.71 11.83
CA VAL A 46 -34.88 -1.89 12.07
C VAL A 46 -35.03 -2.82 13.27
N GLY A 47 -35.64 -2.33 14.36
CA GLY A 47 -35.72 -3.02 15.65
C GLY A 47 -36.22 -4.46 15.57
N GLU A 48 -35.82 -5.32 16.51
CA GLU A 48 -36.19 -6.75 16.47
C GLU A 48 -37.70 -6.97 16.54
N ARG A 49 -38.40 -6.13 17.33
CA ARG A 49 -39.84 -6.22 17.60
C ARG A 49 -40.59 -5.01 17.01
N PRO A 50 -41.90 -5.16 16.70
CA PRO A 50 -42.71 -4.06 16.19
C PRO A 50 -42.81 -2.85 17.13
N ASP A 51 -42.79 -3.09 18.45
CA ASP A 51 -42.85 -2.09 19.51
C ASP A 51 -41.45 -1.53 19.89
N GLY A 52 -40.39 -2.00 19.25
CA GLY A 52 -39.03 -1.53 19.48
C GLY A 52 -38.65 -0.29 18.66
N PRO A 53 -37.44 0.26 18.88
CA PRO A 53 -36.90 1.36 18.08
C PRO A 53 -36.92 1.04 16.59
N ARG A 54 -37.57 1.89 15.79
CA ARG A 54 -37.76 1.66 14.34
C ARG A 54 -38.41 0.30 14.03
N GLY A 55 -39.30 -0.17 14.92
CA GLY A 55 -39.94 -1.48 14.83
C GLY A 55 -41.00 -1.58 13.74
N GLU A 56 -41.65 -0.48 13.37
CA GLU A 56 -42.65 -0.41 12.30
C GLU A 56 -42.00 -0.64 10.93
N SER A 57 -42.11 -1.86 10.40
CA SER A 57 -41.48 -2.25 9.14
C SER A 57 -42.07 -3.55 8.59
N THR A 58 -42.05 -3.69 7.27
CA THR A 58 -42.46 -4.91 6.54
C THR A 58 -41.44 -6.04 6.62
N LEU A 59 -40.26 -5.80 7.22
CA LEU A 59 -39.23 -6.81 7.35
C LEU A 59 -39.70 -8.00 8.21
N THR A 60 -39.47 -9.21 7.71
CA THR A 60 -39.67 -10.45 8.46
C THR A 60 -38.66 -10.57 9.60
N GLN A 61 -38.92 -11.44 10.58
CA GLN A 61 -37.96 -11.69 11.66
C GLN A 61 -36.59 -12.15 11.14
N GLN A 62 -36.56 -12.94 10.06
CA GLN A 62 -35.32 -13.39 9.43
C GLN A 62 -34.54 -12.22 8.83
N GLN A 63 -35.22 -11.27 8.19
CA GLN A 63 -34.60 -10.07 7.62
C GLN A 63 -34.13 -9.11 8.72
N ARG A 64 -34.89 -8.95 9.80
CA ARG A 64 -34.48 -8.14 10.96
C ARG A 64 -33.20 -8.66 11.61
N ASN A 65 -33.04 -9.98 11.65
CA ASN A 65 -31.84 -10.63 12.19
C ASN A 65 -30.74 -10.88 11.17
N HIS A 66 -30.91 -10.43 9.92
CA HIS A 66 -29.88 -10.53 8.90
C HIS A 66 -28.79 -9.50 9.15
N GLU A 67 -27.52 -9.85 8.92
CA GLU A 67 -26.36 -8.97 9.07
C GLU A 67 -26.47 -7.62 8.33
N ASN A 68 -27.33 -7.52 7.31
CA ASN A 68 -27.58 -6.27 6.58
C ASN A 68 -28.39 -5.27 7.40
N ASN A 69 -29.22 -5.74 8.33
CA ASN A 69 -30.00 -4.92 9.26
C ASN A 69 -29.30 -4.69 10.60
N LEU A 70 -28.05 -5.12 10.77
CA LEU A 70 -27.33 -5.04 12.05
C LEU A 70 -26.09 -4.14 11.96
N VAL A 71 -25.72 -3.47 13.04
CA VAL A 71 -24.53 -2.60 13.10
C VAL A 71 -23.83 -2.76 14.45
N LEU A 72 -22.50 -2.77 14.48
CA LEU A 72 -21.73 -2.81 15.72
C LEU A 72 -21.57 -1.41 16.32
N LEU A 73 -22.01 -1.22 17.56
CA LEU A 73 -21.90 0.05 18.28
C LEU A 73 -21.32 -0.15 19.67
N CYS A 74 -20.66 0.88 20.22
CA CYS A 74 -20.36 0.88 21.65
C CYS A 74 -21.64 1.11 22.45
N PHE A 75 -21.66 0.75 23.74
CA PHE A 75 -22.85 0.89 24.59
C PHE A 75 -23.46 2.31 24.57
N ASN A 76 -22.61 3.35 24.53
CA ASN A 76 -23.06 4.74 24.50
C ASN A 76 -23.85 5.06 23.21
N HIS A 77 -23.28 4.72 22.06
CA HIS A 77 -23.94 4.96 20.77
C HIS A 77 -25.13 4.05 20.54
N HIS A 78 -25.11 2.81 21.06
CA HIS A 78 -26.28 1.93 21.02
C HIS A 78 -27.46 2.56 21.77
N ASN A 79 -27.23 3.01 23.01
CA ASN A 79 -28.25 3.69 23.80
C ASN A 79 -28.73 4.99 23.13
N GLU A 80 -27.83 5.75 22.50
CA GLU A 80 -28.16 7.00 21.80
C GLU A 80 -29.12 6.77 20.62
N ILE A 81 -28.83 5.80 19.75
CA ILE A 81 -29.66 5.56 18.56
C ILE A 81 -31.04 5.04 18.92
N ASP A 82 -31.17 4.28 20.01
CA ASP A 82 -32.44 3.72 20.46
C ASP A 82 -33.26 4.76 21.22
N GLY A 83 -32.60 5.63 21.99
CA GLY A 83 -33.25 6.75 22.69
C GLY A 83 -33.70 7.89 21.77
N ASN A 84 -33.16 7.99 20.55
CA ASN A 84 -33.43 9.11 19.64
C ASN A 84 -33.74 8.67 18.20
N VAL A 85 -34.82 7.90 18.05
CA VAL A 85 -35.29 7.36 16.77
C VAL A 85 -35.51 8.42 15.69
N GLN A 86 -35.96 9.62 16.06
CA GLN A 86 -36.20 10.72 15.10
C GLN A 86 -34.90 11.25 14.50
N GLN A 87 -33.83 11.35 15.30
CA GLN A 87 -32.52 11.77 14.82
C GLN A 87 -31.78 10.64 14.09
N TYR A 88 -32.09 9.38 14.43
CA TYR A 88 -31.49 8.17 13.87
C TYR A 88 -32.52 7.30 13.16
N PRO A 89 -33.11 7.77 12.03
CA PRO A 89 -33.97 6.95 11.20
C PRO A 89 -33.18 5.84 10.49
N VAL A 90 -33.90 4.84 9.97
CA VAL A 90 -33.36 3.67 9.28
C VAL A 90 -32.31 4.04 8.22
N ASP A 91 -32.62 5.00 7.34
CA ASP A 91 -31.72 5.43 6.26
C ASP A 91 -30.41 6.04 6.77
N ARG A 92 -30.47 6.77 7.89
CA ARG A 92 -29.26 7.33 8.51
C ARG A 92 -28.39 6.22 9.10
N LEU A 93 -28.97 5.22 9.75
CA LEU A 93 -28.21 4.09 10.29
C LEU A 93 -27.57 3.24 9.17
N HIS A 94 -28.26 3.07 8.03
CA HIS A 94 -27.66 2.47 6.84
C HIS A 94 -26.48 3.30 6.32
N SER A 95 -26.61 4.63 6.29
CA SER A 95 -25.54 5.53 5.88
C SER A 95 -24.33 5.47 6.82
N ILE A 96 -24.55 5.44 8.14
CA ILE A 96 -23.50 5.28 9.16
C ILE A 96 -22.77 3.96 8.96
N LYS A 97 -23.51 2.87 8.78
CA LYS A 97 -22.95 1.55 8.54
C LYS A 97 -22.11 1.50 7.26
N GLU A 98 -22.61 2.07 6.17
CA GLU A 98 -21.88 2.07 4.90
C GLU A 98 -20.62 2.94 4.95
N ALA A 99 -20.70 4.10 5.61
CA ALA A 99 -19.55 4.95 5.86
C ALA A 99 -18.50 4.25 6.74
N HIS A 100 -18.92 3.49 7.76
CA HIS A 100 -18.02 2.67 8.59
C HIS A 100 -17.35 1.57 7.78
N ARG A 101 -18.13 0.83 6.97
CA ARG A 101 -17.59 -0.24 6.11
C ARG A 101 -16.59 0.30 5.10
N SER A 102 -16.89 1.43 4.48
CA SER A 102 -15.95 2.13 3.59
C SER A 102 -14.67 2.51 4.32
N TRP A 103 -14.78 3.01 5.56
CA TRP A 103 -13.62 3.32 6.40
C TRP A 103 -12.81 2.07 6.76
N VAL A 104 -13.45 0.97 7.18
CA VAL A 104 -12.79 -0.32 7.46
C VAL A 104 -12.07 -0.81 6.20
N MET A 105 -12.78 -0.87 5.07
CA MET A 105 -12.22 -1.35 3.83
C MET A 105 -11.03 -0.50 3.38
N ASN A 106 -11.12 0.82 3.46
CA ASN A 106 -10.00 1.71 3.12
C ASN A 106 -8.78 1.48 4.02
N ARG A 107 -8.97 1.08 5.29
CA ARG A 107 -7.88 0.75 6.20
C ARG A 107 -7.26 -0.61 5.91
N LEU A 108 -8.08 -1.57 5.44
CA LEU A 108 -7.62 -2.90 5.03
C LEU A 108 -7.04 -2.91 3.61
N THR A 109 -7.46 -2.02 2.71
CA THR A 109 -6.89 -1.90 1.35
C THR A 109 -5.52 -1.23 1.33
N LEU A 110 -5.15 -0.49 2.39
CA LEU A 110 -3.75 -0.13 2.63
C LEU A 110 -2.86 -1.36 2.86
N GLU A 111 -3.46 -2.52 3.12
CA GLU A 111 -2.83 -3.84 3.18
C GLU A 111 -3.19 -4.71 1.96
N ALA A 112 -3.43 -4.10 0.79
CA ALA A 112 -3.33 -4.85 -0.47
C ALA A 112 -1.86 -4.85 -0.88
N PRO A 113 -1.04 -5.83 -0.46
CA PRO A 113 0.29 -5.96 -1.02
C PRO A 113 0.16 -6.10 -2.52
N TRP A 114 1.10 -5.47 -3.20
CA TRP A 114 1.37 -5.69 -4.59
C TRP A 114 1.43 -7.21 -4.88
N GLN A 115 0.82 -7.64 -6.00
CA GLN A 115 0.82 -9.04 -6.49
C GLN A 115 1.76 -9.16 -7.69
N THR A 116 2.96 -8.59 -7.62
CA THR A 116 3.87 -8.70 -8.75
C THR A 116 5.26 -8.84 -8.23
N THR A 117 5.70 -10.08 -8.11
CA THR A 117 7.11 -10.38 -7.83
C THR A 117 8.01 -9.65 -8.86
N LEU A 118 9.09 -8.98 -8.46
CA LEU A 118 10.09 -8.54 -9.45
C LEU A 118 10.99 -9.72 -9.79
N HIS A 119 10.99 -10.18 -11.04
CA HIS A 119 11.90 -11.25 -11.47
C HIS A 119 13.27 -10.75 -11.90
N ASN A 120 13.34 -9.53 -12.45
CA ASN A 120 14.58 -8.95 -12.96
C ASN A 120 14.75 -7.53 -12.45
N PHE A 121 15.72 -7.30 -11.56
CA PHE A 121 16.08 -5.94 -11.12
C PHE A 121 16.97 -5.29 -12.18
N TYR A 122 16.49 -4.19 -12.76
CA TYR A 122 17.25 -3.33 -13.67
C TYR A 122 17.97 -2.21 -12.93
N TYR A 123 17.41 -1.78 -11.80
CA TYR A 123 17.95 -0.72 -10.97
C TYR A 123 17.72 -1.06 -9.50
N LEU A 124 18.73 -0.85 -8.66
CA LEU A 124 18.70 -1.15 -7.23
C LEU A 124 19.42 -0.07 -6.42
N ASN A 125 18.66 0.80 -5.75
CA ASN A 125 19.21 1.92 -4.99
C ASN A 125 19.78 1.45 -3.64
N VAL A 126 20.99 0.86 -3.68
CA VAL A 126 21.62 0.22 -2.51
C VAL A 126 21.64 1.11 -1.26
N PRO A 127 22.02 2.40 -1.31
CA PRO A 127 22.04 3.23 -0.10
C PRO A 127 20.65 3.41 0.52
N ARG A 128 19.60 3.56 -0.31
CA ARG A 128 18.22 3.71 0.21
C ARG A 128 17.68 2.39 0.74
N LEU A 129 17.97 1.30 0.06
CA LEU A 129 17.56 -0.03 0.51
C LEU A 129 18.27 -0.43 1.79
N GLN A 130 19.56 -0.09 1.96
CA GLN A 130 20.28 -0.32 3.20
C GLN A 130 19.67 0.42 4.41
N VAL A 131 19.17 1.64 4.20
CA VAL A 131 18.44 2.37 5.26
C VAL A 131 17.13 1.65 5.60
N LEU A 132 16.39 1.17 4.61
CA LEU A 132 15.14 0.42 4.83
C LEU A 132 15.40 -0.94 5.50
N SER A 133 16.44 -1.64 5.09
CA SER A 133 16.97 -2.86 5.72
C SER A 133 17.19 -2.67 7.21
N ALA A 134 17.88 -1.60 7.61
CA ALA A 134 18.13 -1.29 9.01
C ALA A 134 16.83 -1.00 9.79
N ILE A 135 15.89 -0.25 9.21
CA ILE A 135 14.61 0.07 9.83
C ILE A 135 13.74 -1.18 10.00
N SER A 136 13.79 -2.10 9.05
CA SER A 136 13.01 -3.35 9.07
C SER A 136 13.68 -4.49 9.86
N GLY A 137 14.86 -4.26 10.45
CA GLY A 137 15.60 -5.25 11.22
C GLY A 137 16.31 -6.33 10.38
N ALA A 138 16.27 -6.21 9.06
CA ALA A 138 16.97 -7.08 8.12
C ALA A 138 18.33 -6.45 7.77
N SER A 139 19.37 -6.67 8.59
CA SER A 139 20.70 -6.12 8.31
C SER A 139 21.42 -6.90 7.21
N LEU A 140 21.85 -6.21 6.14
CA LEU A 140 22.70 -6.79 5.11
C LEU A 140 24.16 -6.35 5.32
N ASP A 141 25.07 -7.32 5.45
CA ASP A 141 26.50 -7.02 5.53
C ASP A 141 27.07 -6.73 4.14
N LEU A 142 27.16 -5.42 3.84
CA LEU A 142 27.75 -4.89 2.61
C LEU A 142 29.27 -4.77 2.63
N SER A 143 29.93 -5.00 3.78
CA SER A 143 31.38 -4.79 3.91
C SER A 143 32.19 -5.68 2.97
N ARG A 144 31.64 -6.83 2.58
CA ARG A 144 32.23 -7.79 1.64
C ARG A 144 32.39 -7.25 0.20
N TYR A 145 31.63 -6.24 -0.20
CA TYR A 145 31.60 -5.74 -1.59
C TYR A 145 32.57 -4.59 -1.86
N GLY A 146 33.22 -4.03 -0.83
CA GLY A 146 34.07 -2.85 -0.96
C GLY A 146 33.31 -1.60 -1.44
N PRO A 147 34.03 -0.55 -1.89
CA PRO A 147 33.40 0.66 -2.41
C PRO A 147 32.75 0.41 -3.78
N ILE A 148 31.42 0.33 -3.80
CA ILE A 148 30.64 0.18 -5.04
C ILE A 148 30.64 1.52 -5.80
N VAL A 149 31.30 1.55 -6.95
CA VAL A 149 31.22 2.68 -7.89
C VAL A 149 30.00 2.53 -8.78
N ALA A 150 29.83 1.35 -9.40
CA ALA A 150 28.68 1.00 -10.23
C ALA A 150 28.33 -0.48 -10.04
N LEU A 151 27.04 -0.81 -10.01
CA LEU A 151 26.57 -2.17 -9.72
C LEU A 151 26.93 -3.18 -10.80
N HIS A 152 26.86 -2.78 -12.07
CA HIS A 152 27.20 -3.68 -13.19
C HIS A 152 28.67 -4.14 -13.20
N ASP A 153 29.56 -3.51 -12.43
CA ASP A 153 30.97 -3.90 -12.29
C ASP A 153 31.19 -4.96 -11.19
N LEU A 154 30.17 -5.28 -10.39
CA LEU A 154 30.29 -6.28 -9.30
C LEU A 154 30.42 -7.72 -9.80
N GLY A 155 30.21 -7.98 -11.10
CA GLY A 155 30.33 -9.33 -11.68
C GLY A 155 29.46 -10.35 -10.95
N TRP A 156 30.06 -11.45 -10.49
CA TRP A 156 29.37 -12.55 -9.80
C TRP A 156 28.76 -12.15 -8.45
N GLU A 157 29.31 -11.14 -7.79
CA GLU A 157 28.84 -10.66 -6.47
C GLU A 157 27.48 -9.95 -6.54
N LEU A 158 27.10 -9.46 -7.72
CA LEU A 158 25.82 -8.78 -7.94
C LEU A 158 24.63 -9.67 -7.59
N GLY A 159 24.70 -10.97 -7.90
CA GLY A 159 23.63 -11.92 -7.60
C GLY A 159 23.40 -12.07 -6.10
N GLY A 160 24.47 -12.15 -5.31
CA GLY A 160 24.39 -12.21 -3.85
C GLY A 160 23.84 -10.92 -3.25
N LEU A 161 24.24 -9.76 -3.79
CA LEU A 161 23.71 -8.46 -3.37
C LEU A 161 22.20 -8.35 -3.65
N MET A 162 21.76 -8.74 -4.85
CA MET A 162 20.34 -8.73 -5.23
C MET A 162 19.51 -9.66 -4.35
N ALA A 163 19.98 -10.89 -4.12
CA ALA A 163 19.32 -11.84 -3.23
C ALA A 163 19.22 -11.30 -1.79
N GLY A 164 20.26 -10.62 -1.31
CA GLY A 164 20.28 -9.97 0.00
C GLY A 164 19.17 -8.93 0.20
N PHE A 165 18.83 -8.18 -0.85
CA PHE A 165 17.77 -7.17 -0.77
C PHE A 165 16.36 -7.73 -1.02
N GLN A 166 16.22 -8.96 -1.50
CA GLN A 166 14.91 -9.54 -1.83
C GLN A 166 13.95 -9.52 -0.63
N GLN A 167 14.40 -10.00 0.54
CA GLN A 167 13.57 -10.02 1.76
C GLN A 167 13.14 -8.61 2.21
N VAL A 168 14.02 -7.63 2.03
CA VAL A 168 13.75 -6.23 2.39
C VAL A 168 12.70 -5.65 1.44
N LEU A 169 12.81 -5.95 0.15
CA LEU A 169 11.86 -5.51 -0.86
C LEU A 169 10.47 -6.08 -0.59
N GLU A 170 10.35 -7.37 -0.25
CA GLU A 170 9.07 -8.01 0.13
C GLU A 170 8.42 -7.31 1.34
N GLN A 171 9.21 -6.90 2.34
CA GLN A 171 8.69 -6.17 3.51
C GLN A 171 8.30 -4.72 3.20
N VAL A 172 9.05 -4.06 2.32
CA VAL A 172 8.77 -2.68 1.89
C VAL A 172 7.53 -2.65 1.01
N GLU A 173 7.34 -3.67 0.18
CA GLU A 173 6.19 -3.88 -0.70
C GLU A 173 4.86 -3.93 0.08
N LEU A 174 4.83 -4.63 1.22
CA LEU A 174 3.64 -4.69 2.09
C LEU A 174 3.14 -3.32 2.57
N LYS A 175 3.99 -2.29 2.52
CA LYS A 175 3.68 -0.93 2.99
C LYS A 175 3.51 0.06 1.83
N ALA A 176 3.66 -0.40 0.59
CA ALA A 176 3.59 0.47 -0.58
C ALA A 176 2.15 0.64 -1.06
N ILE A 177 1.77 1.87 -1.40
CA ILE A 177 0.48 2.14 -2.04
C ILE A 177 0.68 2.35 -3.55
N PRO A 178 -0.32 2.06 -4.41
CA PRO A 178 -0.20 2.35 -5.82
C PRO A 178 0.10 3.83 -6.08
N MET A 179 1.09 4.12 -6.93
CA MET A 179 1.52 5.48 -7.28
C MET A 179 0.36 6.36 -7.75
N ARG A 180 -0.62 5.78 -8.45
CA ARG A 180 -1.82 6.49 -8.91
C ARG A 180 -2.76 6.90 -7.77
N GLU A 181 -2.82 6.12 -6.69
CA GLU A 181 -3.56 6.47 -5.48
C GLU A 181 -2.82 7.56 -4.70
N ALA A 182 -1.48 7.48 -4.63
CA ALA A 182 -0.67 8.52 -4.00
C ALA A 182 -0.88 9.91 -4.64
N LEU A 183 -1.15 9.98 -5.95
CA LEU A 183 -1.51 11.25 -6.61
C LEU A 183 -2.79 11.88 -6.07
N LEU A 184 -3.74 11.07 -5.59
CA LEU A 184 -5.02 11.56 -5.05
C LEU A 184 -4.84 12.20 -3.68
N LEU A 185 -3.81 11.77 -2.93
CA LEU A 185 -3.46 12.30 -1.60
C LEU A 185 -2.73 13.65 -1.66
N GLY A 186 -2.26 14.09 -2.84
CA GLY A 186 -1.59 15.38 -2.98
C GLY A 186 -0.33 15.47 -2.09
N SER A 187 -0.18 16.56 -1.36
CA SER A 187 0.97 16.80 -0.47
C SER A 187 1.14 15.75 0.64
N ASP A 188 0.04 15.12 1.07
CA ASP A 188 0.04 14.12 2.13
C ASP A 188 0.71 12.81 1.70
N ALA A 189 0.93 12.62 0.40
CA ALA A 189 1.68 11.48 -0.11
C ALA A 189 3.18 11.56 0.17
N ARG A 190 3.70 12.71 0.61
CA ARG A 190 5.14 12.89 0.84
C ARG A 190 5.65 11.91 1.90
N GLY A 191 6.71 11.17 1.56
CA GLY A 191 7.31 10.16 2.42
C GLY A 191 6.64 8.78 2.32
N LEU A 192 5.54 8.64 1.59
CA LEU A 192 4.96 7.33 1.31
C LEU A 192 5.86 6.53 0.36
N ILE A 193 5.84 5.22 0.55
CA ILE A 193 6.40 4.28 -0.41
C ILE A 193 5.29 3.97 -1.41
N VAL A 194 5.63 4.04 -2.69
CA VAL A 194 4.70 3.79 -3.79
C VAL A 194 5.17 2.66 -4.67
N SER A 195 4.24 1.85 -5.13
CA SER A 195 4.44 0.88 -6.19
C SER A 195 4.02 1.46 -7.54
N PHE A 196 4.68 1.03 -8.61
CA PHE A 196 4.32 1.40 -9.98
C PHE A 196 4.51 0.21 -10.92
N ASP A 197 3.67 0.15 -11.95
CA ASP A 197 3.81 -0.74 -13.11
C ASP A 197 3.20 -0.01 -14.31
N ASP A 198 4.02 0.73 -15.04
CA ASP A 198 3.57 1.67 -16.06
C ASP A 198 4.60 1.81 -17.20
N LYS A 199 4.16 2.38 -18.32
CA LYS A 199 5.06 2.82 -19.39
C LYS A 199 5.69 4.15 -19.04
N PHE A 200 7.01 4.19 -18.93
CA PHE A 200 7.75 5.43 -18.74
C PHE A 200 8.57 5.78 -19.98
N ARG A 201 8.65 7.08 -20.26
CA ARG A 201 9.65 7.65 -21.15
C ARG A 201 10.99 7.72 -20.44
N THR A 202 12.06 7.57 -21.19
CA THR A 202 13.44 7.62 -20.73
C THR A 202 14.11 8.88 -21.28
N LYS A 203 14.96 9.54 -20.48
CA LYS A 203 15.68 10.73 -20.94
C LYS A 203 17.05 10.82 -20.27
N ASN A 204 18.07 11.22 -21.03
CA ASN A 204 19.46 11.44 -20.59
C ASN A 204 20.16 10.21 -20.00
N ILE A 205 19.63 9.00 -20.18
CA ILE A 205 20.27 7.78 -19.68
C ILE A 205 21.33 7.33 -20.69
N ALA A 206 22.60 7.54 -20.32
CA ALA A 206 23.76 7.01 -21.02
C ALA A 206 24.48 6.00 -20.12
N MET A 207 25.33 5.16 -20.71
CA MET A 207 26.23 4.29 -19.95
C MET A 207 27.57 5.03 -19.79
N PRO A 208 27.92 5.50 -18.58
CA PRO A 208 29.20 6.15 -18.34
C PRO A 208 30.39 5.24 -18.72
N GLN A 209 31.48 5.84 -19.18
CA GLN A 209 32.70 5.13 -19.59
C GLN A 209 33.80 5.17 -18.53
N SER A 210 33.60 5.94 -17.46
CA SER A 210 34.59 6.11 -16.39
C SER A 210 33.93 6.30 -15.02
N THR A 211 34.68 5.98 -13.96
CA THR A 211 34.27 6.20 -12.56
C THR A 211 33.88 7.66 -12.28
N GLU A 212 34.58 8.62 -12.87
CA GLU A 212 34.30 10.05 -12.68
C GLU A 212 32.95 10.44 -13.28
N GLU A 213 32.63 9.94 -14.48
CA GLU A 213 31.33 10.15 -15.12
C GLU A 213 30.19 9.54 -14.29
N TYR A 214 30.39 8.36 -13.70
CA TYR A 214 29.42 7.76 -12.78
C TYR A 214 29.13 8.66 -11.57
N ARG A 215 30.15 9.26 -10.96
CA ARG A 215 29.99 10.16 -9.81
C ARG A 215 29.31 11.47 -10.18
N ALA A 216 29.53 11.96 -11.41
CA ALA A 216 29.01 13.23 -11.89
C ALA A 216 27.67 13.12 -12.64
N ALA A 217 27.09 11.92 -12.74
CA ALA A 217 25.92 11.64 -13.57
C ALA A 217 24.62 12.30 -13.07
N VAL A 218 24.46 12.48 -11.76
CA VAL A 218 23.27 13.09 -11.16
C VAL A 218 23.67 14.37 -10.42
N ARG A 219 23.09 15.50 -10.81
CA ARG A 219 23.46 16.84 -10.32
C ARG A 219 22.29 17.62 -9.73
N GLY A 220 21.07 17.10 -9.84
CA GLY A 220 19.85 17.79 -9.44
C GLY A 220 19.24 18.65 -10.55
N ASP A 221 19.65 18.47 -11.81
CA ASP A 221 19.11 19.19 -12.96
C ASP A 221 18.47 18.22 -13.96
N LEU A 222 17.13 18.21 -14.05
CA LEU A 222 16.38 17.33 -14.96
C LEU A 222 16.64 17.57 -16.46
N GLN A 223 17.29 18.67 -16.85
CA GLN A 223 17.70 18.84 -18.25
C GLN A 223 18.85 17.93 -18.62
N THR A 224 19.74 17.63 -17.67
CA THR A 224 20.92 16.80 -17.87
C THR A 224 20.83 15.44 -17.17
N ASP A 225 20.11 15.37 -16.06
CA ASP A 225 20.10 14.19 -15.21
C ASP A 225 19.36 13.02 -15.88
N PRO A 226 19.89 11.80 -15.76
CA PRO A 226 19.23 10.58 -16.22
C PRO A 226 17.95 10.34 -15.43
N HIS A 227 16.82 10.20 -16.12
CA HIS A 227 15.53 9.97 -15.47
C HIS A 227 14.54 9.23 -16.36
N VAL A 228 13.55 8.64 -15.70
CA VAL A 228 12.34 8.13 -16.32
C VAL A 228 11.14 8.97 -15.87
N TYR A 229 10.16 9.13 -16.76
CA TYR A 229 8.98 9.94 -16.44
C TYR A 229 7.73 9.49 -17.21
N LEU A 230 6.57 9.81 -16.65
CA LEU A 230 5.28 9.67 -17.33
C LEU A 230 4.34 10.83 -16.96
N LYS A 231 3.20 10.90 -17.63
CA LYS A 231 2.11 11.82 -17.26
C LYS A 231 0.91 11.00 -16.80
N ALA A 232 0.39 11.30 -15.62
CA ALA A 232 -0.83 10.70 -15.07
C ALA A 232 -1.63 11.77 -14.31
N ASN A 233 -2.95 11.76 -14.46
CA ASN A 233 -3.88 12.71 -13.83
C ASN A 233 -3.45 14.19 -14.00
N GLY A 234 -2.96 14.56 -15.18
CA GLY A 234 -2.49 15.92 -15.48
C GLY A 234 -1.11 16.28 -14.91
N ARG A 235 -0.49 15.40 -14.10
CA ARG A 235 0.82 15.64 -13.47
C ARG A 235 1.94 14.87 -14.15
N LYS A 236 3.13 15.45 -14.20
CA LYS A 236 4.37 14.78 -14.64
C LYS A 236 5.03 14.09 -13.46
N ILE A 237 5.11 12.76 -13.49
CA ILE A 237 5.82 11.98 -12.48
C ILE A 237 7.24 11.72 -12.98
N THR A 238 8.24 12.02 -12.15
CA THR A 238 9.66 11.91 -12.53
C THR A 238 10.44 11.11 -11.49
N MET A 239 11.27 10.19 -11.98
CA MET A 239 12.19 9.38 -11.19
C MET A 239 13.60 9.53 -11.76
N VAL A 240 14.50 10.14 -10.98
CA VAL A 240 15.92 10.24 -11.35
C VAL A 240 16.57 8.87 -11.16
N VAL A 241 17.27 8.40 -12.19
CA VAL A 241 17.90 7.08 -12.25
C VAL A 241 19.41 7.29 -12.27
N ASP A 242 20.04 7.10 -11.11
CA ASP A 242 21.49 7.18 -11.03
C ASP A 242 22.14 5.97 -11.72
N PRO A 243 22.97 6.16 -12.76
CA PRO A 243 23.57 5.05 -13.51
C PRO A 243 24.41 4.10 -12.67
N ARG A 244 24.91 4.56 -11.50
CA ARG A 244 25.66 3.71 -10.56
C ARG A 244 24.85 2.52 -10.06
N TRP A 245 23.53 2.68 -9.99
CA TRP A 245 22.62 1.69 -9.42
C TRP A 245 21.91 0.86 -10.49
N ILE A 246 22.32 0.94 -11.77
CA ILE A 246 21.85 0.06 -12.84
C ILE A 246 22.62 -1.27 -12.77
N THR A 247 21.90 -2.39 -12.76
CA THR A 247 22.43 -3.71 -12.38
C THR A 247 23.33 -4.34 -13.43
N THR A 248 23.00 -4.27 -14.72
CA THR A 248 23.78 -4.91 -15.79
C THR A 248 23.86 -4.05 -17.05
N THR A 249 24.78 -4.38 -17.95
CA THR A 249 24.85 -3.78 -19.29
C THR A 249 23.55 -3.99 -20.08
N THR A 250 22.89 -5.15 -19.91
CA THR A 250 21.58 -5.41 -20.50
C THR A 250 20.45 -4.60 -19.85
N ALA A 251 20.55 -4.28 -18.56
CA ALA A 251 19.61 -3.36 -17.91
C ALA A 251 19.73 -1.94 -18.47
N PHE A 252 20.94 -1.46 -18.80
CA PHE A 252 21.11 -0.18 -19.50
C PHE A 252 20.33 -0.11 -20.83
N VAL A 253 20.23 -1.22 -21.56
CA VAL A 253 19.45 -1.29 -22.80
C VAL A 253 17.96 -1.07 -22.53
N GLN A 254 17.45 -1.56 -21.40
CA GLN A 254 16.05 -1.39 -21.01
C GLN A 254 15.68 0.06 -20.73
N PHE A 255 16.64 0.85 -20.25
CA PHE A 255 16.52 2.30 -20.08
C PHE A 255 16.81 3.11 -21.34
N ARG A 256 17.24 2.47 -22.44
CA ARG A 256 17.56 3.10 -23.73
C ARG A 256 16.81 2.44 -24.89
N PRO A 257 15.48 2.26 -24.78
CA PRO A 257 14.70 1.64 -25.85
C PRO A 257 14.70 2.54 -27.09
N SER A 258 14.71 1.93 -28.29
CA SER A 258 14.67 2.67 -29.56
C SER A 258 13.44 3.58 -29.68
N GLY A 259 12.31 3.19 -29.09
CA GLY A 259 11.07 3.98 -29.03
C GLY A 259 11.04 5.06 -27.94
N GLY A 260 12.11 5.22 -27.16
CA GLY A 260 12.22 6.22 -26.08
C GLY A 260 11.36 5.95 -24.83
N GLN A 261 10.62 4.84 -24.80
CA GLN A 261 9.79 4.42 -23.66
C GLN A 261 9.85 2.90 -23.45
N ASN A 262 9.73 2.46 -22.20
CA ASN A 262 9.66 1.04 -21.83
C ASN A 262 8.67 0.83 -20.68
N GLN A 263 8.22 -0.41 -20.48
CA GLN A 263 7.43 -0.80 -19.32
C GLN A 263 8.38 -1.01 -18.13
N PHE A 264 8.06 -0.41 -16.99
CA PHE A 264 8.81 -0.60 -15.75
C PHE A 264 7.87 -0.82 -14.59
N ALA A 265 8.28 -1.73 -13.71
CA ALA A 265 7.65 -1.94 -12.42
C ALA A 265 8.64 -1.76 -11.28
N GLY A 266 8.16 -1.44 -10.09
CA GLY A 266 8.98 -1.37 -8.90
C GLY A 266 8.44 -0.48 -7.79
N LEU A 267 9.34 -0.07 -6.90
CA LEU A 267 9.03 0.68 -5.69
C LEU A 267 9.81 1.99 -5.66
N GLY A 268 9.19 3.04 -5.11
CA GLY A 268 9.79 4.35 -4.97
C GLY A 268 9.32 5.09 -3.72
N LEU A 269 10.12 6.03 -3.26
CA LEU A 269 9.76 6.94 -2.17
C LEU A 269 9.29 8.27 -2.75
N VAL A 270 8.11 8.74 -2.33
CA VAL A 270 7.59 10.05 -2.74
C VAL A 270 8.36 11.17 -2.04
N ASN A 271 9.08 11.98 -2.82
CA ASN A 271 9.84 13.12 -2.28
C ASN A 271 8.97 14.36 -2.12
N ALA A 272 8.16 14.65 -3.14
CA ALA A 272 7.25 15.79 -3.17
C ALA A 272 6.15 15.58 -4.21
N VAL A 273 4.98 16.15 -3.92
CA VAL A 273 3.86 16.31 -4.85
C VAL A 273 3.54 17.78 -4.95
N CYS A 274 3.57 18.29 -6.18
CA CYS A 274 3.22 19.65 -6.56
C CYS A 274 1.97 19.62 -7.47
N ASP A 275 1.44 20.79 -7.82
CA ASP A 275 0.23 20.88 -8.64
C ASP A 275 0.38 20.18 -10.00
N ASP A 276 1.55 20.33 -10.64
CA ASP A 276 1.84 19.85 -11.99
C ASP A 276 2.79 18.63 -12.04
N SER A 277 3.35 18.24 -10.90
CA SER A 277 4.46 17.29 -10.87
C SER A 277 4.54 16.48 -9.59
N MET A 278 5.13 15.29 -9.69
CA MET A 278 5.44 14.42 -8.57
C MET A 278 6.86 13.88 -8.75
N SER A 279 7.67 13.98 -7.71
CA SER A 279 9.04 13.47 -7.72
C SER A 279 9.16 12.25 -6.81
N ILE A 280 9.74 11.19 -7.35
CA ILE A 280 9.90 9.91 -6.67
C ILE A 280 11.37 9.51 -6.74
N THR A 281 11.94 9.06 -5.62
CA THR A 281 13.22 8.37 -5.60
C THR A 281 12.97 6.89 -5.82
N PRO A 282 13.39 6.29 -6.96
CA PRO A 282 13.24 4.86 -7.14
C PRO A 282 14.11 4.11 -6.12
N LEU A 283 13.52 3.08 -5.51
CA LEU A 283 14.19 2.12 -4.64
C LEU A 283 14.65 0.91 -5.46
N VAL A 284 13.74 0.40 -6.30
CA VAL A 284 14.00 -0.69 -7.24
C VAL A 284 13.19 -0.45 -8.52
N ILE A 285 13.76 -0.78 -9.68
CA ILE A 285 13.07 -0.82 -10.97
C ILE A 285 13.40 -2.15 -11.63
N GLY A 286 12.41 -2.81 -12.21
CA GLY A 286 12.57 -4.09 -12.87
C GLY A 286 11.45 -4.43 -13.84
N LEU A 287 11.40 -5.71 -14.22
CA LEU A 287 10.25 -6.27 -14.93
C LEU A 287 9.18 -6.71 -13.94
N PRO A 288 7.90 -6.39 -14.21
CA PRO A 288 6.81 -6.99 -13.49
C PRO A 288 6.79 -8.50 -13.76
N SER A 289 6.54 -9.29 -12.72
CA SER A 289 6.10 -10.66 -12.88
C SER A 289 4.77 -10.74 -13.64
N ASN A 290 4.49 -11.90 -14.22
CA ASN A 290 3.18 -12.24 -14.74
C ASN A 290 2.81 -13.66 -14.26
N PRO A 291 1.52 -14.03 -14.27
CA PRO A 291 1.07 -15.32 -13.73
C PRO A 291 1.80 -16.54 -14.32
N PHE A 292 2.28 -16.44 -15.56
CA PHE A 292 3.08 -17.49 -16.19
C PHE A 292 4.48 -17.60 -15.58
N MET A 293 5.18 -16.46 -15.38
CA MET A 293 6.48 -16.45 -14.72
C MET A 293 6.38 -16.91 -13.27
N GLU A 294 5.32 -16.51 -12.55
CA GLU A 294 5.09 -16.99 -11.18
C GLU A 294 4.94 -18.50 -11.17
N ALA A 295 4.06 -19.07 -12.00
CA ALA A 295 3.89 -20.52 -12.09
C ALA A 295 5.17 -21.27 -12.51
N PHE A 296 6.03 -20.65 -13.31
CA PHE A 296 7.29 -21.23 -13.76
C PHE A 296 8.38 -21.21 -12.67
N TYR A 297 8.52 -20.10 -11.93
CA TYR A 297 9.56 -19.91 -10.92
C TYR A 297 9.13 -20.32 -9.49
N SER A 298 7.83 -20.48 -9.20
CA SER A 298 7.33 -20.88 -7.87
C SER A 298 7.45 -22.38 -7.56
N ASN A 299 7.94 -23.19 -8.51
CA ASN A 299 8.26 -24.61 -8.32
C ASN A 299 9.76 -24.89 -8.11
N ALA A 300 10.58 -23.86 -7.83
CA ALA A 300 12.02 -23.97 -7.58
C ALA A 300 12.36 -23.69 -6.11
#